data_AF-A0A0S8FXU2-F1
#
_entry.id   AF-A0A0S8FXU2-F1
#
_cell.length_a   1.000
_cell.length_b   1.000
_cell.length_c   1.000
_cell.angle_alpha   90.00
_cell.angle_beta   90.00
_cell.angle_gamma   90.00
#
_symmetry.space_group_name_H-M   'P 1'
#
loop_
_entity.id
_entity.type
_entity.pdbx_description
1 polymer ?
#
loop_
_entity_poly.entity_id
_entity_poly.type
_entity_poly.pdbx_seq_one_letter_code
_entity_poly.pdbx_strand_id
1 'polypeptide(L)'
;PTHTWDRVGARNPVFDVRETACCVGLIPETFRRRPGAVRGLHPTHSCAAIGPLKEELLRGHETQVTPCGSRSPYQRLMRFGGRIVFLGVDLRVNTSFHALEEMAGVPWLFDRFEMLYAVDAEGRRVAVPSRRHCDWLPRDFPKMEPVLEREGALVRGQIGAADVLVVEAAGMERVVMPMLAENPFLLLEPGPAERERRRYDEWRGDR
;
A
#
# COMPACT_ATOMS: atom_id res chain seq x y z
N PRO A 1 -4.70 -5.62 5.34
CA PRO A 1 -3.71 -4.61 5.78
C PRO A 1 -3.94 -4.29 7.27
N THR A 2 -2.92 -3.97 8.06
CA THR A 2 -3.07 -3.60 9.49
C THR A 2 -2.27 -2.34 9.80
N HIS A 3 -2.46 -1.31 8.96
CA HIS A 3 -1.68 -0.09 9.01
C HIS A 3 -1.79 0.67 10.32
N THR A 4 -0.84 1.57 10.51
CA THR A 4 -0.63 2.37 11.72
C THR A 4 -0.16 3.78 11.36
N TRP A 5 -0.35 4.23 10.12
CA TRP A 5 0.20 5.48 9.60
C TRP A 5 -0.35 6.74 10.29
N ASP A 6 -1.53 6.68 10.91
CA ASP A 6 -2.09 7.77 11.74
C ASP A 6 -1.63 7.71 13.22
N ARG A 7 -1.08 6.56 13.65
CA ARG A 7 -0.60 6.32 15.03
C ARG A 7 0.90 6.48 15.16
N VAL A 8 1.63 6.19 14.10
CA VAL A 8 3.09 6.12 14.08
C VAL A 8 3.64 7.15 13.11
N GLY A 9 4.51 8.02 13.63
CA GLY A 9 5.14 9.12 12.90
C GLY A 9 6.10 9.89 13.80
N ALA A 10 6.57 11.07 13.38
CA ALA A 10 7.59 11.83 14.12
C ALA A 10 7.31 12.05 15.62
N ARG A 11 6.03 12.27 16.01
CA ARG A 11 5.63 12.49 17.41
C ARG A 11 5.46 11.22 18.23
N ASN A 12 5.24 10.08 17.58
CA ASN A 12 5.13 8.77 18.20
C ASN A 12 5.85 7.74 17.31
N PRO A 13 7.18 7.64 17.41
CA PRO A 13 7.99 6.99 16.38
C PRO A 13 8.08 5.46 16.56
N VAL A 14 7.42 4.90 17.57
CA VAL A 14 7.53 3.48 17.91
C VAL A 14 6.24 2.74 17.55
N PHE A 15 6.41 1.70 16.73
CA PHE A 15 5.41 0.70 16.43
C PHE A 15 5.73 -0.58 17.23
N ASP A 16 4.83 -1.01 18.09
CA ASP A 16 4.89 -2.33 18.74
C ASP A 16 3.86 -3.28 18.11
N VAL A 17 4.33 -4.44 17.62
CA VAL A 17 3.47 -5.41 16.91
C VAL A 17 2.32 -5.94 17.78
N ARG A 18 2.53 -6.01 19.10
CA ARG A 18 1.58 -6.52 20.10
C ARG A 18 0.53 -5.46 20.40
N GLU A 19 0.99 -4.25 20.73
CA GLU A 19 0.15 -3.22 21.34
C GLU A 19 -0.46 -2.22 20.33
N THR A 20 0.25 -1.88 19.26
CA THR A 20 -0.18 -0.75 18.39
C THR A 20 -1.41 -1.14 17.59
N ALA A 21 -2.56 -0.56 17.93
CA ALA A 21 -3.82 -0.79 17.21
C ALA A 21 -3.72 -0.36 15.75
N CYS A 22 -4.38 -1.09 14.86
CA CYS A 22 -4.44 -0.69 13.46
C CYS A 22 -5.45 0.44 13.22
N CYS A 23 -5.26 1.20 12.15
CA CYS A 23 -6.03 2.40 11.83
C CYS A 23 -7.00 2.26 10.66
N VAL A 24 -7.11 1.05 10.10
CA VAL A 24 -7.87 0.80 8.86
C VAL A 24 -9.29 0.28 9.11
N GLY A 25 -9.58 -0.25 10.30
CA GLY A 25 -10.92 -0.71 10.65
C GLY A 25 -10.95 -1.90 11.59
N LEU A 26 -12.15 -2.27 12.01
CA LEU A 26 -12.37 -3.33 12.99
C LEU A 26 -11.97 -4.72 12.46
N ILE A 27 -12.28 -5.04 11.20
CA ILE A 27 -11.99 -6.36 10.64
C ILE A 27 -10.48 -6.68 10.69
N PRO A 28 -9.57 -5.81 10.19
CA PRO A 28 -8.15 -6.09 10.31
C PRO A 28 -7.62 -6.09 11.76
N GLU A 29 -8.19 -5.27 12.64
CA GLU A 29 -7.83 -5.26 14.06
C GLU A 29 -8.21 -6.57 14.76
N THR A 30 -9.40 -7.10 14.47
CA THR A 30 -9.81 -8.42 14.94
C THR A 30 -8.95 -9.51 14.31
N PHE A 31 -8.67 -9.43 13.01
CA PHE A 31 -7.86 -10.41 12.28
C PHE A 31 -6.45 -10.56 12.86
N ARG A 32 -5.75 -9.44 13.16
CA ARG A 32 -4.37 -9.49 13.69
C ARG A 32 -4.26 -10.15 15.06
N ARG A 33 -5.37 -10.23 15.81
CA ARG A 33 -5.43 -10.83 17.15
C ARG A 33 -5.86 -12.30 17.13
N ARG A 34 -6.20 -12.86 15.96
CA ARG A 34 -6.62 -14.26 15.87
C ARG A 34 -5.46 -15.21 16.17
N PRO A 35 -5.75 -16.39 16.77
CA PRO A 35 -4.75 -17.45 16.89
C PRO A 35 -4.11 -17.78 15.53
N GLY A 36 -2.78 -17.86 15.51
CA GLY A 36 -1.99 -18.18 14.32
C GLY A 36 -1.64 -16.98 13.43
N ALA A 37 -2.21 -15.79 13.68
CA ALA A 37 -1.83 -14.56 12.99
C ALA A 37 -0.42 -14.10 13.37
N VAL A 38 0.34 -13.68 12.37
CA VAL A 38 1.64 -13.00 12.52
C VAL A 38 1.52 -11.62 11.90
N ARG A 39 2.16 -10.62 12.49
CA ARG A 39 2.17 -9.24 12.00
C ARG A 39 3.58 -8.81 11.61
N GLY A 40 3.70 -8.21 10.43
CA GLY A 40 4.96 -7.68 9.91
C GLY A 40 5.42 -6.42 10.64
N LEU A 41 6.68 -6.05 10.46
CA LEU A 41 7.39 -5.07 11.29
C LEU A 41 7.51 -3.66 10.66
N HIS A 42 6.87 -3.37 9.52
CA HIS A 42 6.92 -2.01 8.97
C HIS A 42 6.09 -1.02 9.83
N PRO A 43 6.66 0.07 10.37
CA PRO A 43 6.01 0.88 11.41
C PRO A 43 4.70 1.56 11.02
N THR A 44 4.46 1.80 9.72
CA THR A 44 3.28 2.51 9.22
C THR A 44 2.35 1.63 8.38
N HIS A 45 2.90 0.62 7.71
CA HIS A 45 2.23 -0.19 6.69
C HIS A 45 2.30 -1.69 7.00
N SER A 46 2.37 -2.04 8.29
CA SER A 46 2.33 -3.43 8.71
C SER A 46 1.09 -4.15 8.17
N CYS A 47 1.26 -5.44 7.87
CA CYS A 47 0.19 -6.36 7.52
C CYS A 47 0.21 -7.54 8.49
N ALA A 48 -0.96 -8.10 8.76
CA ALA A 48 -1.07 -9.40 9.40
C ALA A 48 -1.32 -10.48 8.36
N ALA A 49 -0.87 -11.70 8.63
CA ALA A 49 -1.08 -12.86 7.77
C ALA A 49 -1.31 -14.14 8.60
N ILE A 50 -2.14 -15.03 8.06
CA ILE A 50 -2.38 -16.39 8.55
C ILE A 50 -2.20 -17.33 7.36
N GLY A 51 -1.65 -18.52 7.62
CA GLY A 51 -1.48 -19.56 6.60
C GLY A 51 -0.01 -19.88 6.32
N PRO A 52 0.25 -20.81 5.38
CA PRO A 52 1.58 -21.39 5.16
C PRO A 52 2.60 -20.36 4.64
N LEU A 53 2.15 -19.33 3.91
CA LEU A 53 3.02 -18.30 3.32
C LEU A 53 3.17 -17.05 4.19
N LYS A 54 2.65 -17.03 5.42
CA LYS A 54 2.59 -15.80 6.24
C LYS A 54 3.97 -15.18 6.50
N GLU A 55 4.96 -16.01 6.80
CA GLU A 55 6.34 -15.56 7.06
C GLU A 55 6.96 -14.99 5.79
N GLU A 56 6.79 -15.69 4.66
CA GLU A 56 7.35 -15.26 3.38
C GLU A 56 6.72 -13.95 2.89
N LEU A 57 5.41 -13.81 3.05
CA LEU A 57 4.68 -12.60 2.66
C LEU A 57 5.16 -11.37 3.46
N LEU A 58 5.47 -11.53 4.75
CA LEU A 58 5.78 -10.42 5.65
C LEU A 58 7.27 -10.11 5.81
N ARG A 59 8.16 -11.08 5.57
CA ARG A 59 9.60 -11.00 5.89
C ARG A 59 10.30 -9.78 5.30
N GLY A 60 11.08 -9.05 6.09
CA GLY A 60 11.97 -8.02 5.56
C GLY A 60 11.29 -6.74 5.13
N HIS A 61 9.99 -6.56 5.41
CA HIS A 61 9.31 -5.28 5.14
C HIS A 61 9.89 -4.17 6.02
N GLU A 62 10.31 -4.48 7.23
CA GLU A 62 11.06 -3.60 8.14
C GLU A 62 12.44 -3.16 7.64
N THR A 63 12.96 -3.82 6.60
CA THR A 63 14.21 -3.42 5.94
C THR A 63 13.97 -2.44 4.79
N GLN A 64 12.72 -2.11 4.50
CA GLN A 64 12.35 -1.19 3.42
C GLN A 64 12.23 0.22 3.97
N VAL A 65 12.84 1.17 3.26
CA VAL A 65 12.70 2.59 3.58
C VAL A 65 11.34 3.12 3.14
N THR A 66 10.66 2.45 2.23
CA THR A 66 9.38 2.87 1.68
C THR A 66 8.27 1.89 2.06
N PRO A 67 7.05 2.37 2.31
CA PRO A 67 5.94 1.55 2.80
C PRO A 67 5.47 0.46 1.84
N CYS A 68 5.63 0.63 0.53
CA CYS A 68 5.18 -0.32 -0.48
C CYS A 68 6.33 -0.78 -1.42
N GLY A 69 7.55 -0.82 -0.88
CA GLY A 69 8.75 -1.24 -1.61
C GLY A 69 8.76 -2.72 -2.04
N SER A 70 9.86 -3.16 -2.64
CA SER A 70 9.96 -4.48 -3.30
C SER A 70 9.78 -5.68 -2.39
N ARG A 71 10.08 -5.52 -1.09
CA ARG A 71 9.85 -6.55 -0.07
C ARG A 71 8.56 -6.34 0.73
N SER A 72 7.71 -5.40 0.31
CA SER A 72 6.42 -5.20 0.96
C SER A 72 5.44 -6.35 0.66
N PRO A 73 4.47 -6.61 1.55
CA PRO A 73 3.40 -7.57 1.29
C PRO A 73 2.61 -7.27 0.02
N TYR A 74 2.55 -6.01 -0.42
CA TYR A 74 1.82 -5.58 -1.61
C TYR A 74 2.46 -6.10 -2.90
N GLN A 75 3.75 -5.84 -3.08
CA GLN A 75 4.46 -6.34 -4.26
C GLN A 75 4.62 -7.87 -4.22
N ARG A 76 4.74 -8.48 -3.04
CA ARG A 76 4.75 -9.94 -2.94
C ARG A 76 3.42 -10.56 -3.29
N LEU A 77 2.31 -9.93 -2.92
CA LEU A 77 0.99 -10.43 -3.28
C LEU A 77 0.82 -10.49 -4.80
N MET A 78 1.35 -9.50 -5.54
CA MET A 78 1.40 -9.52 -7.00
C MET A 78 2.24 -10.71 -7.51
N ARG A 79 3.45 -10.91 -6.99
CA ARG A 79 4.33 -12.05 -7.37
C ARG A 79 3.74 -13.42 -7.06
N PHE A 80 2.93 -13.53 -6.01
CA PHE A 80 2.31 -14.78 -5.58
C PHE A 80 0.97 -15.07 -6.29
N GLY A 81 0.54 -14.23 -7.23
CA GLY A 81 -0.77 -14.39 -7.89
C GLY A 81 -1.93 -14.24 -6.91
N GLY A 82 -1.75 -13.41 -5.88
CA GLY A 82 -2.75 -13.18 -4.86
C GLY A 82 -3.94 -12.36 -5.35
N ARG A 83 -4.99 -12.30 -4.53
CA ARG A 83 -6.18 -11.49 -4.79
C ARG A 83 -6.38 -10.47 -3.68
N ILE A 84 -6.84 -9.29 -4.05
CA ILE A 84 -7.20 -8.20 -3.16
C ILE A 84 -8.72 -8.12 -3.12
N VAL A 85 -9.29 -8.24 -1.93
CA VAL A 85 -10.75 -8.21 -1.73
C VAL A 85 -11.13 -6.90 -1.06
N PHE A 86 -12.01 -6.16 -1.71
CA PHE A 86 -12.63 -4.93 -1.20
C PHE A 86 -14.02 -5.30 -0.72
N LEU A 87 -14.30 -5.13 0.57
CA LEU A 87 -15.57 -5.51 1.20
C LEU A 87 -16.30 -4.24 1.63
N GLY A 88 -17.36 -3.86 0.91
CA GLY A 88 -18.14 -2.65 1.17
C GLY A 88 -17.39 -1.35 0.89
N VAL A 89 -16.31 -1.42 0.11
CA VAL A 89 -15.46 -0.28 -0.28
C VAL A 89 -15.04 -0.42 -1.75
N ASP A 90 -14.63 0.69 -2.34
CA ASP A 90 -14.17 0.79 -3.73
C ASP A 90 -12.63 0.82 -3.80
N LEU A 91 -12.08 1.04 -5.00
CA LEU A 91 -10.62 1.08 -5.18
C LEU A 91 -9.93 2.32 -4.57
N ARG A 92 -10.67 3.31 -4.06
CA ARG A 92 -10.10 4.53 -3.45
C ARG A 92 -9.18 4.23 -2.27
N VAL A 93 -9.42 3.12 -1.58
CA VAL A 93 -8.62 2.67 -0.42
C VAL A 93 -7.56 1.63 -0.78
N ASN A 94 -7.35 1.36 -2.07
CA ASN A 94 -6.44 0.33 -2.54
C ASN A 94 -4.97 0.73 -2.39
N THR A 95 -4.34 0.32 -1.29
CA THR A 95 -2.90 0.56 -1.05
C THR A 95 -1.99 -0.06 -2.12
N SER A 96 -2.44 -1.09 -2.83
CA SER A 96 -1.61 -1.73 -3.85
C SER A 96 -1.35 -0.82 -5.06
N PHE A 97 -2.14 0.24 -5.29
CA PHE A 97 -1.78 1.26 -6.28
C PHE A 97 -0.51 2.02 -5.88
N HIS A 98 -0.31 2.31 -4.59
CA HIS A 98 0.94 2.92 -4.15
C HIS A 98 2.14 1.99 -4.36
N ALA A 99 1.96 0.66 -4.29
CA ALA A 99 3.02 -0.26 -4.66
C ALA A 99 3.40 -0.12 -6.14
N LEU A 100 2.43 0.09 -7.03
CA LEU A 100 2.67 0.34 -8.45
C LEU A 100 3.31 1.72 -8.68
N GLU A 101 2.87 2.75 -7.98
CA GLU A 101 3.52 4.09 -8.00
C GLU A 101 5.00 4.00 -7.58
N GLU A 102 5.31 3.21 -6.54
CA GLU A 102 6.68 2.95 -6.10
C GLU A 102 7.48 2.16 -7.13
N MET A 103 6.89 1.11 -7.73
CA MET A 103 7.53 0.32 -8.77
C MET A 103 7.84 1.14 -10.02
N ALA A 104 6.93 2.04 -10.40
CA ALA A 104 7.11 2.94 -11.53
C ALA A 104 8.09 4.09 -11.22
N GLY A 105 8.42 4.32 -9.94
CA GLY A 105 9.31 5.40 -9.54
C GLY A 105 8.76 6.78 -9.84
N VAL A 106 7.45 6.99 -9.64
CA VAL A 106 6.80 8.27 -9.97
C VAL A 106 7.43 9.44 -9.17
N PRO A 107 7.60 10.62 -9.77
CA PRO A 107 8.48 11.66 -9.21
C PRO A 107 7.90 12.39 -7.99
N TRP A 108 6.61 12.24 -7.70
CA TRP A 108 5.85 13.01 -6.72
C TRP A 108 5.46 12.22 -5.46
N LEU A 109 5.90 10.96 -5.34
CA LEU A 109 5.31 10.01 -4.39
C LEU A 109 5.65 10.25 -2.91
N PHE A 110 6.82 10.78 -2.60
CA PHE A 110 7.31 10.88 -1.22
C PHE A 110 7.61 12.32 -0.84
N ASP A 111 7.19 12.75 0.35
CA ASP A 111 7.34 14.14 0.79
C ASP A 111 8.25 14.34 2.01
N ARG A 112 8.37 13.35 2.90
CA ARG A 112 9.15 13.47 4.14
C ARG A 112 9.83 12.16 4.54
N PHE A 113 10.85 12.31 5.36
CA PHE A 113 11.59 11.21 5.96
C PHE A 113 11.44 11.25 7.49
N GLU A 114 11.20 10.10 8.09
CA GLU A 114 11.05 9.93 9.54
C GLU A 114 11.91 8.76 10.02
N MET A 115 12.61 8.95 11.14
CA MET A 115 13.25 7.83 11.83
C MET A 115 12.22 7.14 12.71
N LEU A 116 11.74 5.98 12.26
CA LEU A 116 10.75 5.17 12.98
C LEU A 116 11.40 3.90 13.54
N TYR A 117 10.69 3.25 14.45
CA TYR A 117 11.15 2.03 15.11
C TYR A 117 10.03 1.01 15.18
N ALA A 118 10.39 -0.26 15.04
CA ALA A 118 9.51 -1.39 15.27
C ALA A 118 9.97 -2.18 16.50
N VAL A 119 9.04 -2.70 17.29
CA VAL A 119 9.28 -3.64 18.38
C VAL A 119 8.60 -4.95 18.02
N ASP A 120 9.39 -6.03 17.94
CA ASP A 120 8.89 -7.37 17.61
C ASP A 120 8.24 -8.08 18.81
N ALA A 121 7.75 -9.30 18.59
CA ALA A 121 6.99 -10.03 19.60
C ALA A 121 7.84 -10.34 20.85
N GLU A 122 9.15 -10.52 20.65
CA GLU A 122 10.16 -10.77 21.68
C GLU A 122 10.60 -9.47 22.38
N GLY A 123 10.10 -8.31 21.95
CA GLY A 123 10.41 -7.01 22.54
C GLY A 123 11.70 -6.38 22.01
N ARG A 124 12.32 -6.94 20.96
CA ARG A 124 13.50 -6.37 20.35
C ARG A 124 13.12 -5.20 19.45
N ARG A 125 13.82 -4.09 19.63
CA ARG A 125 13.64 -2.86 18.87
C ARG A 125 14.52 -2.83 17.62
N VAL A 126 13.96 -2.40 16.50
CA VAL A 126 14.61 -2.27 15.20
C VAL A 126 14.38 -0.86 14.68
N ALA A 127 15.43 -0.21 14.18
CA ALA A 127 15.29 1.05 13.45
C ALA A 127 14.77 0.77 12.04
N VAL A 128 13.74 1.50 11.63
CA VAL A 128 13.12 1.41 10.30
C VAL A 128 12.99 2.83 9.74
N PRO A 129 14.09 3.39 9.19
CA PRO A 129 14.05 4.69 8.54
C PRO A 129 13.00 4.69 7.44
N SER A 130 12.08 5.65 7.42
CA SER A 130 10.88 5.59 6.59
C SER A 130 10.67 6.87 5.78
N ARG A 131 10.52 6.76 4.46
CA ARG A 131 9.95 7.79 3.60
C ARG A 131 8.43 7.63 3.58
N ARG A 132 7.70 8.72 3.77
CA ARG A 132 6.23 8.70 3.76
C ARG A 132 5.71 8.95 2.36
N HIS A 133 4.66 8.24 1.97
CA HIS A 133 3.85 8.66 0.83
C HIS A 133 3.28 10.04 1.10
N CYS A 134 3.24 10.88 0.07
CA CYS A 134 2.58 12.17 0.14
C CYS A 134 1.08 11.96 0.37
N ASP A 135 0.56 12.51 1.45
CA ASP A 135 -0.84 12.42 1.86
C ASP A 135 -1.69 13.61 1.36
N TRP A 136 -1.04 14.63 0.79
CA TRP A 136 -1.68 15.86 0.32
C TRP A 136 -2.00 15.88 -1.19
N LEU A 137 -1.44 14.97 -1.99
CA LEU A 137 -1.78 14.82 -3.40
C LEU A 137 -2.97 13.86 -3.55
N PRO A 138 -4.15 14.31 -3.98
CA PRO A 138 -5.29 13.41 -4.05
C PRO A 138 -5.16 12.47 -5.26
N ARG A 139 -5.48 11.20 -5.04
CA ARG A 139 -5.49 10.15 -6.05
C ARG A 139 -6.92 9.87 -6.48
N ASP A 140 -7.07 9.51 -7.75
CA ASP A 140 -8.30 8.97 -8.30
C ASP A 140 -8.04 7.52 -8.74
N PHE A 141 -8.03 6.62 -7.77
CA PHE A 141 -7.95 5.18 -8.02
C PHE A 141 -9.22 4.57 -8.62
N PRO A 142 -10.45 5.00 -8.26
CA PRO A 142 -11.68 4.44 -8.83
C PRO A 142 -11.75 4.51 -10.35
N LYS A 143 -11.13 5.49 -11.02
CA LYS A 143 -11.10 5.52 -12.49
C LYS A 143 -10.45 4.30 -13.14
N MET A 144 -9.66 3.53 -12.40
CA MET A 144 -9.05 2.29 -12.89
C MET A 144 -10.00 1.09 -12.83
N GLU A 145 -11.12 1.17 -12.11
CA GLU A 145 -12.11 0.09 -12.03
C GLU A 145 -12.61 -0.40 -13.41
N PRO A 146 -13.15 0.46 -14.29
CA PRO A 146 -13.65 0.03 -15.60
C PRO A 146 -12.54 -0.50 -16.53
N VAL A 147 -11.29 -0.10 -16.30
CA VAL A 147 -10.13 -0.61 -17.05
C VAL A 147 -9.79 -2.02 -16.57
N LEU A 148 -9.64 -2.19 -15.25
CA LEU A 148 -9.32 -3.49 -14.65
C LEU A 148 -10.42 -4.53 -14.90
N GLU A 149 -11.69 -4.11 -14.89
CA GLU A 149 -12.84 -4.98 -15.19
C GLU A 149 -12.82 -5.46 -16.64
N ARG A 150 -12.59 -4.55 -17.59
CA ARG A 150 -12.47 -4.88 -19.02
C ARG A 150 -11.31 -5.81 -19.33
N GLU A 151 -10.19 -5.62 -18.64
CA GLU A 151 -8.97 -6.43 -18.79
C GLU A 151 -9.01 -7.75 -18.00
N GLY A 152 -10.14 -8.08 -17.38
CA GLY A 152 -10.37 -9.31 -16.61
C GLY A 152 -9.59 -9.38 -15.29
N ALA A 153 -9.01 -8.27 -14.83
CA ALA A 153 -8.25 -8.18 -13.58
C ALA A 153 -9.13 -7.82 -12.36
N LEU A 154 -10.37 -7.38 -12.58
CA LEU A 154 -11.35 -7.07 -11.53
C LEU A 154 -12.66 -7.80 -11.81
N VAL A 155 -13.25 -8.37 -10.76
CA VAL A 155 -14.62 -8.90 -10.78
C VAL A 155 -15.44 -8.34 -9.62
N ARG A 156 -16.75 -8.21 -9.84
CA ARG A 156 -17.72 -7.73 -8.86
C ARG A 156 -18.53 -8.89 -8.26
N GLY A 157 -18.96 -8.74 -7.02
CA GLY A 157 -19.83 -9.69 -6.34
C GLY A 157 -20.46 -9.09 -5.09
N GLN A 158 -21.07 -9.94 -4.27
CA GLN A 158 -21.68 -9.53 -3.00
C GLN A 158 -21.41 -10.55 -1.89
N ILE A 159 -21.23 -10.06 -0.67
CA ILE A 159 -21.20 -10.85 0.56
C ILE A 159 -22.18 -10.22 1.55
N GLY A 160 -23.28 -10.91 1.85
CA GLY A 160 -24.38 -10.32 2.60
C GLY A 160 -24.93 -9.10 1.85
N ALA A 161 -25.05 -7.96 2.52
CA ALA A 161 -25.47 -6.70 1.91
C ALA A 161 -24.31 -5.84 1.38
N ALA A 162 -23.07 -6.30 1.49
CA ALA A 162 -21.90 -5.54 1.05
C ALA A 162 -21.54 -5.88 -0.39
N ASP A 163 -21.35 -4.84 -1.21
CA ASP A 163 -20.72 -4.98 -2.52
C ASP A 163 -19.24 -5.36 -2.36
N VAL A 164 -18.77 -6.24 -3.23
CA VAL A 164 -17.42 -6.79 -3.19
C VAL A 164 -16.74 -6.61 -4.53
N LEU A 165 -15.53 -6.07 -4.50
CA LEU A 165 -14.61 -6.10 -5.64
C LEU A 165 -13.49 -7.09 -5.33
N VAL A 166 -13.16 -7.96 -6.28
CA VAL A 166 -12.00 -8.85 -6.20
C VAL A 166 -11.06 -8.50 -7.33
N VAL A 167 -9.85 -8.06 -6.98
CA VAL A 167 -8.79 -7.71 -7.92
C VAL A 167 -7.71 -8.79 -7.90
N GLU A 168 -7.35 -9.29 -9.07
CA GLU A 168 -6.18 -10.15 -9.24
C GLU A 168 -4.91 -9.29 -9.22
N ALA A 169 -4.02 -9.53 -8.25
CA ALA A 169 -2.94 -8.60 -7.95
C ALA A 169 -1.91 -8.49 -9.08
N ALA A 170 -1.53 -9.61 -9.70
CA ALA A 170 -0.63 -9.61 -10.86
C ALA A 170 -1.31 -9.01 -12.10
N GLY A 171 -2.61 -9.23 -12.26
CA GLY A 171 -3.43 -8.63 -13.31
C GLY A 171 -3.50 -7.12 -13.19
N MET A 172 -3.63 -6.59 -11.96
CA MET A 172 -3.55 -5.16 -11.70
C MET A 172 -2.18 -4.59 -12.08
N GLU A 173 -1.08 -5.27 -11.72
CA GLU A 173 0.28 -4.88 -12.14
C GLU A 173 0.40 -4.88 -13.67
N ARG A 174 0.00 -5.97 -14.32
CA ARG A 174 0.03 -6.15 -15.78
C ARG A 174 -0.68 -5.03 -16.54
N VAL A 175 -1.83 -4.58 -16.03
CA VAL A 175 -2.67 -3.56 -16.68
C VAL A 175 -2.15 -2.15 -16.40
N VAL A 176 -1.79 -1.85 -15.15
CA VAL A 176 -1.56 -0.47 -14.72
C VAL A 176 -0.12 -0.03 -14.93
N MET A 177 0.87 -0.93 -14.82
CA MET A 177 2.28 -0.55 -14.98
C MET A 177 2.62 0.04 -16.36
N PRO A 178 2.16 -0.53 -17.49
CA PRO A 178 2.38 0.10 -18.80
C PRO A 178 1.77 1.51 -18.88
N MET A 179 0.58 1.69 -18.32
CA MET A 179 -0.10 3.00 -18.32
C MET A 179 0.64 4.03 -17.46
N LEU A 180 1.22 3.62 -16.33
CA LEU A 180 2.09 4.46 -15.50
C LEU A 180 3.41 4.80 -16.18
N ALA A 181 3.98 3.88 -16.96
CA ALA A 181 5.18 4.13 -17.74
C ALA A 181 4.95 5.20 -18.83
N GLU A 182 3.77 5.19 -19.46
CA GLU A 182 3.36 6.23 -20.40
C GLU A 182 3.00 7.55 -19.71
N ASN A 183 2.32 7.47 -18.56
CA ASN A 183 1.86 8.63 -17.81
C ASN A 183 2.12 8.46 -16.30
N PRO A 184 3.23 8.98 -15.75
CA PRO A 184 3.54 8.85 -14.33
C PRO A 184 2.60 9.64 -13.41
N PHE A 185 1.70 10.47 -13.96
CA PHE A 185 0.68 11.22 -13.23
C PHE A 185 -0.70 10.58 -13.36
N LEU A 186 -0.79 9.38 -13.97
CA LEU A 186 -2.04 8.71 -14.29
C LEU A 186 -2.96 8.61 -13.08
N LEU A 187 -2.47 8.24 -11.90
CA LEU A 187 -3.31 7.93 -10.74
C LEU A 187 -3.71 9.16 -9.90
N LEU A 188 -3.19 10.35 -10.22
CA LEU A 188 -3.60 11.59 -9.58
C LEU A 188 -4.98 12.06 -10.09
N GLU A 189 -5.67 12.88 -9.30
CA GLU A 189 -6.82 13.64 -9.81
C GLU A 189 -6.38 14.60 -10.94
N PRO A 190 -7.26 14.93 -11.92
CA PRO A 190 -6.88 15.69 -13.12
C PRO A 190 -6.15 17.02 -12.85
N GLY A 191 -6.66 17.84 -11.93
CA GLY A 191 -6.06 19.14 -11.61
C GLY A 191 -4.66 19.02 -11.01
N PRO A 192 -4.46 18.25 -9.92
CA PRO A 192 -3.14 17.93 -9.39
C PRO A 192 -2.20 17.29 -10.42
N ALA A 193 -2.70 16.38 -11.25
CA ALA A 193 -1.90 15.73 -12.30
C ALA A 193 -1.30 16.75 -13.28
N GLU A 194 -2.08 17.74 -13.71
CA GLU A 194 -1.60 18.78 -14.61
C GLU A 194 -0.53 19.66 -13.96
N ARG A 195 -0.74 20.06 -12.70
CA ARG A 195 0.23 20.88 -11.95
C ARG A 195 1.57 20.18 -11.74
N GLU A 196 1.53 18.92 -11.32
CA GLU A 196 2.76 18.14 -11.09
C GLU A 196 3.48 17.80 -12.40
N ARG A 197 2.73 17.59 -13.50
CA ARG A 197 3.33 17.45 -14.83
C ARG A 197 4.10 18.71 -15.23
N ARG A 198 3.48 19.90 -15.12
CA ARG A 198 4.14 21.17 -15.45
C ARG A 198 5.44 21.35 -14.67
N ARG A 199 5.41 21.14 -13.34
CA ARG A 199 6.60 21.21 -12.48
C ARG A 199 7.70 20.23 -12.92
N TYR A 200 7.31 19.02 -13.30
CA TYR A 200 8.25 17.99 -13.73
C TYR A 200 8.89 18.30 -15.08
N ASP A 201 8.11 18.79 -16.04
CA ASP A 201 8.57 19.18 -17.37
C ASP A 201 9.51 20.39 -17.28
N GLU A 202 9.20 21.38 -16.43
CA GLU A 202 10.08 22.51 -16.11
C GLU A 202 11.43 22.02 -15.55
N TRP A 203 11.40 21.15 -14.54
CA TRP A 203 12.62 20.59 -13.95
C TRP A 203 13.46 19.75 -14.94
N ARG A 204 12.81 19.06 -15.89
CA ARG A 204 13.51 18.31 -16.94
C ARG A 204 14.09 19.21 -18.02
N GLY A 205 13.43 20.32 -18.36
CA GLY A 205 13.90 21.28 -19.34
C GLY A 205 15.10 22.12 -18.89
N ASP A 206 15.31 22.24 -17.58
CA ASP A 206 16.45 22.92 -16.96
C ASP A 206 17.73 22.05 -16.85
N ARG A 207 17.72 20.82 -17.38
CA ARG A 207 18.86 19.87 -17.39
C ARG A 207 19.42 19.67 -18.79
#